data_AF-A0A6P0YMJ1-F1
#
_entry.id   AF-A0A6P0YMJ1-F1
#
_cell.length_a   1.000
_cell.length_b   1.000
_cell.length_c   1.000
_cell.angle_alpha   90.00
_cell.angle_beta   90.00
_cell.angle_gamma   90.00
#
_symmetry.space_group_name_H-M   'P 1'
#
loop_
_entity.id
_entity.type
_entity.pdbx_description
1 polymer ?
#
loop_
_entity_poly.entity_id
_entity_poly.type
_entity_poly.pdbx_seq_one_letter_code
_entity_poly.pdbx_strand_id
1 'polypeptide(L)'
;MVANLGIRGCQKDHYYFSVAINGIFWYDPALYSAIYQVLTSNIFAMDSREAKEIMGACFTTESEGLYRSYNTHQEAVESYKVYIESLDYIWPSNREMSLMSSNSIDKYLAVQKRLFSKWEKNHENL
;
A
#
# COMPACT_ATOMS: atom_id res chain seq x y z
N MET A 1 20.79 -16.37 12.36
CA MET A 1 20.15 -16.08 13.65
C MET A 1 18.70 -15.69 13.42
N VAL A 2 17.76 -16.19 14.24
CA VAL A 2 16.30 -16.04 14.05
C VAL A 2 15.84 -14.57 14.00
N ALA A 3 16.46 -13.68 14.78
CA ALA A 3 16.11 -12.25 14.81
C ALA A 3 16.17 -11.57 13.42
N ASN A 4 17.21 -11.84 12.63
CA ASN A 4 17.35 -11.28 11.29
C ASN A 4 16.26 -11.78 10.32
N LEU A 5 15.77 -13.01 10.50
CA LEU A 5 14.66 -13.53 9.73
C LEU A 5 13.35 -12.85 10.13
N GLY A 6 13.14 -12.59 11.43
CA GLY A 6 12.01 -11.83 11.95
C GLY A 6 11.94 -10.41 11.39
N ILE A 7 13.05 -9.67 11.40
CA ILE A 7 13.12 -8.30 10.85
C ILE A 7 12.88 -8.31 9.33
N ARG A 8 13.42 -9.30 8.61
CA ARG A 8 13.15 -9.46 7.18
C ARG A 8 11.67 -9.78 6.92
N GLY A 9 11.02 -10.54 7.80
CA GLY A 9 9.57 -10.80 7.77
C GLY A 9 8.77 -9.51 7.95
N CYS A 10 9.09 -8.74 9.00
CA CYS A 10 8.48 -7.43 9.26
C CYS A 10 8.56 -6.49 8.05
N GLN A 11 9.74 -6.38 7.42
CA GLN A 11 9.88 -5.57 6.19
C GLN A 11 8.96 -6.04 5.06
N LYS A 12 8.66 -7.33 4.94
CA LYS A 12 7.74 -7.85 3.92
C LYS A 12 6.30 -7.50 4.25
N ASP A 13 5.91 -7.69 5.50
CA ASP A 13 4.56 -7.37 5.97
C ASP A 13 4.29 -5.87 5.84
N HIS A 14 5.32 -5.05 6.06
CA HIS A 14 5.25 -3.60 5.96
C HIS A 14 5.73 -3.04 4.61
N TYR A 15 5.91 -3.89 3.59
CA TYR A 15 6.41 -3.46 2.29
C TYR A 15 5.43 -2.51 1.58
N TYR A 16 4.13 -2.78 1.69
CA TYR A 16 3.10 -1.99 1.02
C TYR A 16 2.71 -0.78 1.86
N PHE A 17 2.12 0.22 1.22
CA PHE A 17 1.45 1.34 1.86
C PHE A 17 0.10 1.56 1.17
N SER A 18 -0.88 2.07 1.92
CA SER A 18 -2.25 2.25 1.44
C SER A 18 -2.53 3.71 1.11
N VAL A 19 -3.09 3.98 -0.08
CA VAL A 19 -3.68 5.29 -0.39
C VAL A 19 -5.09 5.44 0.19
N ALA A 20 -5.76 4.32 0.44
CA ALA A 20 -7.11 4.32 1.01
C ALA A 20 -7.10 4.74 2.48
N ILE A 21 -6.07 4.32 3.23
CA ILE A 21 -5.90 4.65 4.65
C ILE A 21 -4.44 4.97 4.93
N ASN A 22 -4.12 6.26 5.07
CA ASN A 22 -2.76 6.69 5.40
C ASN A 22 -2.28 6.08 6.74
N GLY A 23 -1.02 5.63 6.77
CA GLY A 23 -0.39 5.03 7.95
C GLY A 23 -0.60 3.52 8.09
N ILE A 24 -1.36 2.88 7.19
CA ILE A 24 -1.49 1.43 7.16
C ILE A 24 -0.57 0.84 6.08
N PHE A 25 0.26 -0.13 6.48
CA PHE A 25 1.08 -0.91 5.56
C PHE A 25 0.30 -2.06 4.94
N TRP A 26 -0.63 -1.72 4.04
CA TRP A 26 -1.56 -2.68 3.47
C TRP A 26 -1.48 -2.79 1.96
N TYR A 27 -1.88 -3.96 1.46
CA TYR A 27 -2.02 -4.23 0.05
C TYR A 27 -3.39 -3.78 -0.47
N ASP A 28 -3.44 -2.57 -1.03
CA ASP A 28 -4.68 -1.93 -1.50
C ASP A 28 -5.59 -2.76 -2.41
N PRO A 29 -5.09 -3.65 -3.29
CA PRO A 29 -5.98 -4.49 -4.10
C PRO A 29 -6.92 -5.38 -3.28
N ALA A 30 -6.60 -5.68 -2.02
CA ALA A 30 -7.50 -6.39 -1.11
C ALA A 30 -8.69 -5.53 -0.64
N LEU A 31 -8.63 -4.20 -0.80
CA LEU A 31 -9.66 -3.25 -0.37
C LEU A 31 -10.66 -2.89 -1.48
N TYR A 32 -10.38 -3.21 -2.74
CA TYR A 32 -11.21 -2.75 -3.87
C TYR A 32 -12.69 -3.10 -3.70
N SER A 33 -13.02 -4.36 -3.44
CA SER A 33 -14.42 -4.78 -3.29
C SER A 33 -15.10 -4.16 -2.07
N ALA A 34 -14.38 -3.95 -0.97
CA ALA A 34 -14.93 -3.31 0.23
C ALA A 34 -15.23 -1.81 -0.02
N ILE A 35 -14.31 -1.11 -0.68
CA ILE A 35 -14.49 0.31 -1.04
C ILE A 35 -15.62 0.47 -2.04
N TYR A 36 -15.68 -0.39 -3.06
CA TYR A 36 -16.79 -0.41 -4.00
C TYR A 36 -18.14 -0.56 -3.27
N GLN A 37 -18.26 -1.55 -2.36
CA GLN A 37 -19.48 -1.75 -1.58
C GLN A 37 -19.87 -0.52 -0.74
N VAL A 38 -18.88 0.19 -0.17
CA VAL A 38 -19.13 1.44 0.57
C VAL A 38 -19.66 2.51 -0.37
N LEU A 39 -19.01 2.74 -1.51
CA LEU A 39 -19.39 3.77 -2.47
C LEU A 39 -20.78 3.51 -3.08
N THR A 40 -21.14 2.25 -3.32
CA THR A 40 -22.47 1.87 -3.84
C THR A 40 -23.51 1.66 -2.72
N SER A 41 -23.15 1.83 -1.45
CA SER A 41 -24.11 1.70 -0.35
C SER A 41 -25.12 2.84 -0.36
N ASN A 42 -26.25 2.69 0.34
CA ASN A 42 -27.27 3.74 0.46
C ASN A 42 -26.76 5.07 1.08
N ILE A 43 -25.56 5.07 1.68
CA ILE A 43 -24.95 6.27 2.25
C ILE A 43 -24.40 7.18 1.15
N PHE A 44 -23.70 6.59 0.18
CA PHE A 44 -23.04 7.32 -0.91
C PHE A 44 -23.83 7.25 -2.22
N ALA A 45 -24.63 6.20 -2.38
CA ALA A 45 -25.58 5.98 -3.46
C ALA A 45 -25.00 6.16 -4.87
N MET A 46 -23.70 5.92 -5.05
CA MET A 46 -23.07 5.97 -6.37
C MET A 46 -23.52 4.78 -7.21
N ASP A 47 -23.68 5.00 -8.50
CA ASP A 47 -23.86 3.89 -9.43
C ASP A 47 -22.54 3.12 -9.64
N SER A 48 -22.63 1.94 -10.27
CA SER A 48 -21.48 1.06 -10.52
C SER A 48 -20.37 1.76 -11.32
N ARG A 49 -20.74 2.62 -12.27
CA ARG A 49 -19.80 3.35 -13.14
C ARG A 49 -19.12 4.46 -12.37
N GLU A 50 -19.87 5.29 -11.64
CA GLU A 50 -19.35 6.39 -10.82
C GLU A 50 -18.36 5.88 -9.76
N ALA A 51 -18.72 4.80 -9.06
CA ALA A 51 -17.85 4.20 -8.04
C ALA A 51 -16.52 3.71 -8.65
N LYS A 52 -16.57 3.02 -9.80
CA LYS A 52 -15.37 2.53 -10.49
C LYS A 52 -14.51 3.67 -11.04
N GLU A 53 -15.10 4.71 -11.60
CA GLU A 53 -14.40 5.90 -12.10
C GLU A 53 -13.62 6.59 -10.96
N ILE A 54 -14.26 6.82 -9.81
CA ILE A 54 -13.60 7.41 -8.63
C ILE A 54 -12.50 6.51 -8.09
N MET A 55 -12.76 5.20 -7.93
CA MET A 55 -11.75 4.26 -7.48
C MET A 55 -10.55 4.22 -8.44
N GLY A 56 -10.80 4.23 -9.75
CA GLY A 56 -9.75 4.26 -10.77
C GLY A 56 -8.89 5.50 -10.63
N ALA A 57 -9.50 6.68 -10.47
CA ALA A 57 -8.77 7.91 -10.21
C ALA A 57 -7.93 7.80 -8.92
N CYS A 58 -8.53 7.39 -7.80
CA CYS A 58 -7.84 7.33 -6.51
C CYS A 58 -6.66 6.35 -6.47
N PHE A 59 -6.81 5.14 -7.05
CA PHE A 59 -5.78 4.10 -6.93
C PHE A 59 -4.71 4.15 -8.02
N THR A 60 -5.06 4.63 -9.21
CA THR A 60 -4.21 4.46 -10.40
C THR A 60 -3.59 5.75 -10.91
N THR A 61 -3.96 6.89 -10.33
CA THR A 61 -3.38 8.19 -10.64
C THR A 61 -2.53 8.71 -9.49
N GLU A 62 -1.52 9.49 -9.85
CA GLU A 62 -0.68 10.16 -8.88
C GLU A 62 -1.48 11.29 -8.21
N SER A 63 -1.45 11.34 -6.88
CA SER A 63 -2.26 12.27 -6.10
C SER A 63 -1.52 12.72 -4.84
N GLU A 64 -1.96 13.83 -4.25
CA GLU A 64 -1.40 14.29 -2.97
C GLU A 64 -1.57 13.24 -1.86
N GLY A 65 -2.71 12.53 -1.84
CA GLY A 65 -2.96 11.43 -0.89
C GLY A 65 -1.95 10.29 -1.04
N LEU A 66 -1.55 9.97 -2.27
CA LEU A 66 -0.51 8.99 -2.55
C LEU A 66 0.85 9.43 -1.99
N TYR A 67 1.24 10.68 -2.25
CA TYR A 67 2.48 11.26 -1.72
C TYR A 67 2.52 11.26 -0.20
N ARG A 68 1.43 11.68 0.46
CA ARG A 68 1.33 11.67 1.92
C ARG A 68 1.47 10.27 2.49
N SER A 69 0.80 9.29 1.88
CA SER A 69 0.86 7.89 2.32
C SER A 69 2.25 7.27 2.13
N TYR A 70 2.91 7.60 1.01
CA TYR A 70 4.30 7.20 0.77
C TYR A 70 5.26 7.86 1.77
N ASN A 71 5.08 9.14 2.07
CA ASN A 71 5.91 9.85 3.04
C ASN A 71 5.78 9.24 4.45
N THR A 72 4.57 8.95 4.90
CA THR A 72 4.36 8.24 6.19
C THR A 72 5.02 6.87 6.19
N HIS A 73 5.02 6.15 5.05
CA HIS A 73 5.79 4.92 4.92
C HIS A 73 7.31 5.14 5.02
N GLN A 74 7.86 6.21 4.43
CA GLN A 74 9.28 6.55 4.56
C GLN A 74 9.65 6.94 6.00
N GLU A 75 8.79 7.69 6.70
CA GLU A 75 8.97 8.01 8.13
C GLU A 75 9.03 6.73 8.98
N ALA A 76 8.21 5.73 8.65
CA ALA A 76 8.24 4.43 9.32
C ALA A 76 9.51 3.64 9.03
N VAL A 77 10.00 3.66 7.78
CA VAL A 77 11.30 3.09 7.42
C VAL A 77 12.40 3.65 8.30
N GLU A 78 12.51 4.99 8.39
CA GLU A 78 13.54 5.63 9.20
C GLU A 78 13.38 5.33 10.70
N SER A 79 12.14 5.32 11.19
CA SER A 79 11.83 4.93 12.58
C SER A 79 12.30 3.50 12.90
N TYR A 80 12.14 2.57 11.96
CA TYR A 80 12.62 1.20 12.14
C TYR A 80 14.14 1.11 12.14
N LYS A 81 14.83 1.88 11.30
CA LYS A 81 16.31 1.92 11.31
C LYS A 81 16.84 2.37 12.68
N VAL A 82 16.27 3.44 13.23
CA VAL A 82 16.60 3.94 14.58
C VAL A 82 16.31 2.88 15.64
N TYR A 83 15.16 2.22 15.57
CA TYR A 83 14.76 1.20 16.54
C TYR A 83 15.77 0.04 16.67
N ILE A 84 16.44 -0.35 15.58
CA ILE A 84 17.40 -1.46 15.56
C ILE A 84 18.87 -1.01 15.60
N GLU A 85 19.15 0.30 15.67
CA GLU A 85 20.50 0.86 15.50
C GLU A 85 21.50 0.27 16.51
N SER A 86 21.09 0.13 17.77
CA SER A 86 21.93 -0.37 18.87
C SER A 86 22.28 -1.86 18.77
N LEU A 87 21.64 -2.62 17.89
CA LEU A 87 21.88 -4.05 17.73
C LEU A 87 23.05 -4.25 16.77
N ASP A 88 24.14 -4.86 17.20
CA ASP A 88 25.38 -5.06 16.43
C ASP A 88 25.34 -6.26 15.46
N TYR A 89 24.46 -7.23 15.71
CA TYR A 89 24.35 -8.49 14.98
C TYR A 89 23.42 -8.48 13.75
N ILE A 90 22.86 -7.32 13.39
CA ILE A 90 21.87 -7.21 12.32
C ILE A 90 22.53 -7.22 10.94
N TRP A 91 21.93 -7.96 10.00
CA TRP A 91 22.37 -7.97 8.61
C TRP A 91 22.33 -6.58 7.99
N PRO A 92 23.28 -6.21 7.11
CA PRO A 92 23.28 -4.91 6.45
C PRO A 92 21.95 -4.58 5.75
N SER A 93 21.34 -5.57 5.08
CA SER A 93 20.04 -5.38 4.42
C SER A 93 18.89 -5.05 5.39
N ASN A 94 18.98 -5.51 6.62
CA ASN A 94 18.00 -5.22 7.66
C ASN A 94 18.28 -3.86 8.30
N ARG A 95 19.54 -3.47 8.49
CA ARG A 95 19.92 -2.13 8.97
C ARG A 95 19.37 -1.03 8.09
N GLU A 96 19.43 -1.22 6.78
CA GLU A 96 18.94 -0.25 5.80
C GLU A 96 17.45 -0.41 5.47
N MET A 97 16.76 -1.35 6.12
CA MET A 97 15.38 -1.75 5.78
C MET A 97 15.20 -1.99 4.27
N SER A 98 16.21 -2.56 3.60
CA SER A 98 16.35 -2.51 2.14
C SER A 98 15.15 -3.07 1.38
N LEU A 99 14.43 -4.05 1.95
CA LEU A 99 13.25 -4.61 1.30
C LEU A 99 12.10 -3.61 1.35
N MET A 100 11.78 -3.07 2.52
CA MET A 100 10.72 -2.08 2.70
C MET A 100 11.03 -0.78 1.93
N SER A 101 12.27 -0.28 2.05
CA SER A 101 12.79 0.89 1.34
C SER A 101 12.81 0.73 -0.18
N SER A 102 12.72 -0.50 -0.70
CA SER A 102 12.70 -0.72 -2.14
C SER A 102 11.35 -0.38 -2.78
N ASN A 103 10.30 -0.10 -2.01
CA ASN A 103 9.03 0.32 -2.56
C ASN A 103 9.09 1.77 -3.08
N SER A 104 8.21 2.14 -4.01
CA SER A 104 8.13 3.49 -4.59
C SER A 104 6.74 3.78 -5.11
N ILE A 105 6.46 5.07 -5.35
CA ILE A 105 5.22 5.52 -6.01
C ILE A 105 5.05 4.85 -7.39
N ASP A 106 6.11 4.77 -8.20
CA ASP A 106 6.05 4.13 -9.51
C ASP A 106 5.66 2.65 -9.43
N LYS A 107 6.26 1.92 -8.48
CA LYS A 107 5.96 0.50 -8.24
C LYS A 107 4.52 0.32 -7.79
N TYR A 108 4.06 1.17 -6.87
CA TYR A 108 2.68 1.20 -6.42
C TYR A 108 1.74 1.42 -7.62
N LEU A 109 1.93 2.49 -8.40
CA LEU A 109 1.06 2.83 -9.53
C LEU A 109 1.05 1.73 -10.60
N ALA A 110 2.19 1.11 -10.90
CA ALA A 110 2.27 0.00 -11.85
C ALA A 110 1.44 -1.22 -11.38
N VAL A 111 1.51 -1.54 -10.09
CA VAL A 111 0.72 -2.62 -9.48
C VAL A 111 -0.77 -2.28 -9.51
N GLN A 112 -1.15 -1.09 -9.07
CA GLN A 112 -2.55 -0.66 -9.02
C GLN A 112 -3.18 -0.59 -10.41
N LYS A 113 -2.52 0.00 -11.41
CA LYS A 113 -3.02 0.05 -12.80
C LYS A 113 -3.34 -1.35 -13.33
N ARG A 114 -2.43 -2.30 -13.12
CA ARG A 114 -2.59 -3.69 -13.58
C ARG A 114 -3.73 -4.40 -12.85
N LEU A 115 -3.77 -4.29 -11.53
CA LEU A 115 -4.70 -5.08 -10.71
C LEU A 115 -6.08 -4.48 -10.65
N PHE A 116 -6.18 -3.15 -10.62
CA PHE A 116 -7.46 -2.45 -10.71
C PHE A 116 -8.14 -2.74 -12.05
N SER A 117 -7.43 -2.64 -13.18
CA SER A 117 -8.01 -3.00 -14.49
C SER A 117 -8.48 -4.46 -14.55
N LYS A 118 -7.73 -5.39 -13.95
CA LYS A 118 -8.16 -6.79 -13.85
C LYS A 118 -9.41 -6.94 -12.97
N TRP A 119 -9.43 -6.25 -11.83
CA TRP A 119 -10.56 -6.29 -10.90
C TRP A 119 -11.81 -5.70 -11.54
N GLU A 120 -11.71 -4.54 -12.19
CA GLU A 120 -12.80 -3.85 -12.88
C GLU A 120 -13.45 -4.75 -13.93
N LYS A 121 -12.65 -5.38 -14.80
CA LYS A 121 -13.14 -6.34 -15.82
C LYS A 121 -13.92 -7.51 -15.22
N ASN A 122 -13.46 -8.02 -14.08
CA ASN A 122 -14.14 -9.12 -13.40
C ASN A 122 -15.46 -8.71 -12.73
N HIS A 123 -15.75 -7.40 -12.64
CA HIS A 123 -16.94 -6.84 -12.01
C HIS A 123 -17.77 -5.98 -13.00
N GLU A 124 -17.62 -6.20 -14.31
CA GLU A 124 -18.40 -5.50 -15.37
C GLU A 124 -19.90 -5.82 -15.34
N ASN A 125 -20.32 -6.91 -14.67
CA ASN A 125 -21.71 -7.40 -14.62
C ASN A 125 -22.40 -7.21 -13.25
N LEU A 126 -21.90 -6.30 -12.40
CA LEU A 126 -22.51 -5.92 -11.11
C LEU A 126 -23.07 -4.50 -11.17
#